data_AF-A0A5E4HTV0-F1
#
_entry.id   AF-A0A5E4HTV0-F1
#
_cell.length_a   1.000
_cell.length_b   1.000
_cell.length_c   1.000
_cell.angle_alpha   90.00
_cell.angle_beta   90.00
_cell.angle_gamma   90.00
#
_symmetry.space_group_name_H-M   'P 1'
#
loop_
_entity.id
_entity.type
_entity.pdbx_description
1 polymer ?
#
loop_
_entity_poly.entity_id
_entity_poly.type
_entity_poly.pdbx_seq_one_letter_code
_entity_poly.pdbx_strand_id
1 'polypeptide(L)'
;MRLRNITLAGMILIVLAFTIGMAGAIENGTDNETLTVNVTGNSTETLTINVTGNSTDTLTVPPNATVTPEADDNNIEDESLIGPGNALYGLKIAFENIGEVFTFNASEKLGKQVSHARKRIAEARAALRRNDTEAANKALAKYEEKINDVNGTISKLSGKDTGLINAQQMILKHQLILENLSISHPNSTGLQRAYNNSKNLEIKSASKIRQKLDINDTKENREIPKAEKTEVSIKDAKSEKGSRDRI
;
A
#
# COMPACT_ATOMS: atom_id res chain seq x y z
N MET A 1 -39.56 14.52 -28.26
CA MET A 1 -39.53 13.05 -28.40
C MET A 1 -38.52 12.49 -27.41
N ARG A 2 -38.95 11.57 -26.55
CA ARG A 2 -38.12 10.92 -25.52
C ARG A 2 -37.59 9.60 -26.08
N LEU A 3 -36.28 9.42 -26.16
CA LEU A 3 -35.69 8.09 -26.38
C LEU A 3 -35.29 7.49 -25.03
N ARG A 4 -35.88 6.34 -24.75
CA ARG A 4 -35.67 5.48 -23.57
C ARG A 4 -34.60 4.43 -23.90
N ASN A 5 -33.79 4.11 -22.89
CA ASN A 5 -33.28 2.79 -22.48
C ASN A 5 -33.05 1.70 -23.54
N ILE A 6 -31.81 1.19 -23.65
CA ILE A 6 -31.56 -0.26 -23.75
C ILE A 6 -30.45 -0.66 -22.77
N THR A 7 -30.93 -1.42 -21.79
CA THR A 7 -30.27 -2.28 -20.82
C THR A 7 -29.55 -3.47 -21.47
N LEU A 8 -28.42 -3.85 -20.87
CA LEU A 8 -28.17 -5.21 -20.35
C LEU A 8 -28.21 -6.40 -21.35
N ALA A 9 -27.04 -6.97 -21.66
CA ALA A 9 -26.78 -8.42 -21.60
C ALA A 9 -25.43 -8.75 -22.26
N GLY A 10 -24.51 -9.32 -21.49
CA GLY A 10 -23.23 -9.82 -22.00
C GLY A 10 -22.40 -10.53 -20.94
N MET A 11 -23.06 -11.26 -20.03
CA MET A 11 -22.41 -12.19 -19.11
C MET A 11 -22.06 -13.46 -19.90
N ILE A 12 -20.80 -13.54 -20.34
CA ILE A 12 -20.25 -14.76 -20.94
C ILE A 12 -20.00 -15.76 -19.81
N LEU A 13 -20.75 -16.85 -19.86
CA LEU A 13 -20.71 -17.98 -18.94
C LEU A 13 -19.76 -19.02 -19.55
N ILE A 14 -18.52 -19.11 -19.07
CA ILE A 14 -17.57 -20.17 -19.44
C ILE A 14 -17.72 -21.29 -18.40
N VAL A 15 -18.49 -22.32 -18.75
CA VAL A 15 -18.44 -23.63 -18.11
C VAL A 15 -17.34 -24.41 -18.81
N LEU A 16 -16.21 -24.61 -18.13
CA LEU A 16 -15.19 -25.55 -18.55
C LEU A 16 -15.23 -26.74 -17.59
N ALA A 17 -15.92 -27.81 -18.02
CA ALA A 17 -15.85 -29.11 -17.39
C ALA A 17 -14.58 -29.81 -17.89
N PHE A 18 -13.58 -29.98 -17.02
CA PHE A 18 -12.49 -30.92 -17.25
C PHE A 18 -12.71 -32.14 -16.37
N THR A 19 -13.18 -33.22 -16.99
CA THR A 19 -13.18 -34.58 -16.46
C THR A 19 -12.24 -35.43 -17.31
N ILE A 20 -11.04 -35.69 -16.79
CA ILE A 20 -10.13 -36.77 -17.18
C ILE A 20 -9.46 -37.16 -15.84
N GLY A 21 -9.57 -38.38 -15.30
CA GLY A 21 -9.43 -39.68 -15.94
C GLY A 21 -8.14 -40.31 -15.38
N MET A 22 -8.29 -41.39 -14.62
CA MET A 22 -7.35 -41.98 -13.65
C MET A 22 -6.03 -42.58 -14.20
N ALA A 23 -5.13 -42.82 -13.22
CA ALA A 23 -4.26 -43.99 -13.03
C ALA A 23 -2.81 -43.93 -13.53
N GLY A 24 -1.87 -44.25 -12.61
CA GLY A 24 -0.55 -44.73 -12.98
C GLY A 24 0.55 -44.53 -11.95
N ALA A 25 0.80 -45.59 -11.18
CA ALA A 25 2.11 -46.05 -10.69
C ALA A 25 2.81 -45.33 -9.51
N ILE A 26 3.13 -46.19 -8.54
CA ILE A 26 3.95 -46.05 -7.35
C ILE A 26 5.37 -46.48 -7.77
N GLU A 27 6.42 -45.72 -7.46
CA GLU A 27 7.77 -46.26 -7.33
C GLU A 27 8.54 -45.50 -6.23
N ASN A 28 9.01 -46.27 -5.26
CA ASN A 28 9.87 -45.83 -4.16
C ASN A 28 11.28 -45.54 -4.69
N GLY A 29 11.86 -44.42 -4.28
CA GLY A 29 13.28 -44.11 -4.51
C GLY A 29 13.78 -43.18 -3.42
N THR A 30 14.13 -43.76 -2.28
CA THR A 30 14.95 -43.15 -1.22
C THR A 30 16.33 -42.89 -1.80
N ASP A 31 16.81 -41.64 -1.77
CA ASP A 31 18.24 -41.33 -1.62
C ASP A 31 18.40 -39.93 -1.02
N ASN A 32 19.19 -39.89 0.04
CA ASN A 32 19.41 -38.80 0.97
C ASN A 32 20.83 -38.26 0.81
N GLU A 33 21.04 -37.26 -0.04
CA GLU A 33 22.34 -36.57 -0.11
C GLU A 33 22.28 -35.17 0.48
N THR A 34 22.85 -35.08 1.68
CA THR A 34 23.16 -33.85 2.41
C THR A 34 24.39 -33.19 1.79
N LEU A 35 24.22 -32.00 1.20
CA LEU A 35 25.33 -31.17 0.74
C LEU A 35 25.66 -30.11 1.80
N THR A 36 26.77 -30.32 2.52
CA THR A 36 27.39 -29.33 3.41
C THR A 36 28.44 -28.54 2.64
N VAL A 37 28.30 -27.20 2.60
CA VAL A 37 29.32 -26.28 2.08
C VAL A 37 29.78 -25.38 3.22
N ASN A 38 31.04 -25.55 3.65
CA ASN A 38 31.75 -24.61 4.51
C ASN A 38 32.43 -23.55 3.62
N VAL A 39 32.16 -22.27 3.88
CA VAL A 39 33.00 -21.16 3.37
C VAL A 39 33.43 -20.29 4.54
N THR A 40 34.73 -20.38 4.83
CA THR A 40 35.49 -19.50 5.71
C THR A 40 35.93 -18.27 4.92
N GLY A 41 35.65 -17.07 5.43
CA GLY A 41 36.13 -15.82 4.83
C GLY A 41 35.93 -14.64 5.76
N ASN A 42 36.97 -14.34 6.55
CA ASN A 42 37.12 -13.16 7.39
C ASN A 42 37.73 -12.01 6.57
N SER A 43 37.07 -10.86 6.51
CA SER A 43 37.71 -9.57 6.22
C SER A 43 36.91 -8.42 6.85
N THR A 44 37.47 -7.92 7.95
CA THR A 44 37.08 -6.73 8.69
C THR A 44 37.48 -5.47 7.92
N GLU A 45 36.52 -4.64 7.50
CA GLU A 45 36.78 -3.24 7.14
C GLU A 45 35.94 -2.34 8.04
N THR A 46 36.62 -1.59 8.91
CA THR A 46 36.02 -0.69 9.90
C THR A 46 35.73 0.65 9.25
N LEU A 47 34.47 1.06 9.21
CA LEU A 47 34.06 2.42 8.81
C LEU A 47 34.14 3.38 10.01
N THR A 48 35.05 4.34 9.94
CA THR A 48 35.20 5.42 10.92
C THR A 48 34.21 6.54 10.62
N ILE A 49 33.31 6.85 11.56
CA ILE A 49 32.39 8.01 11.46
C ILE A 49 32.85 9.06 12.47
N ASN A 50 33.36 10.20 12.00
CA ASN A 50 33.62 11.36 12.83
C ASN A 50 32.32 12.16 13.01
N VAL A 51 31.76 12.16 14.22
CA VAL A 51 30.69 13.09 14.61
C VAL A 51 31.18 13.98 15.75
N THR A 52 31.35 15.27 15.44
CA THR A 52 31.61 16.34 16.39
C THR A 52 30.30 16.67 17.12
N GLY A 53 30.24 16.44 18.44
CA GLY A 53 29.09 16.86 19.25
C GLY A 53 28.92 16.08 20.55
N ASN A 54 29.72 16.46 21.55
CA ASN A 54 29.58 16.28 23.01
C ASN A 54 28.41 15.40 23.53
N SER A 55 28.71 14.13 23.85
CA SER A 55 28.29 13.40 25.07
C SER A 55 28.84 11.98 24.98
N THR A 56 29.77 11.65 25.88
CA THR A 56 30.45 10.35 25.95
C THR A 56 29.57 9.36 26.71
N ASP A 57 28.74 8.60 25.99
CA ASP A 57 28.15 7.37 26.52
C ASP A 57 28.61 6.19 25.65
N THR A 58 29.61 5.48 26.15
CA THR A 58 30.06 4.20 25.59
C THR A 58 29.05 3.11 25.94
N LEU A 59 28.12 2.84 25.03
CA LEU A 59 27.31 1.63 25.05
C LEU A 59 28.05 0.51 24.32
N THR A 60 28.59 -0.45 25.09
CA THR A 60 29.16 -1.69 24.57
C THR A 60 28.05 -2.54 23.95
N VAL A 61 27.91 -2.51 22.62
CA VAL A 61 27.02 -3.41 21.89
C VAL A 61 27.80 -4.71 21.58
N PRO A 62 27.29 -5.90 21.94
CA PRO A 62 27.93 -7.16 21.61
C PRO A 62 27.98 -7.34 20.07
N PRO A 63 29.07 -7.91 19.51
CA PRO A 63 29.25 -8.07 18.08
C PRO A 63 28.47 -9.29 17.56
N ASN A 64 27.14 -9.32 17.76
CA ASN A 64 26.23 -10.24 17.09
C ASN A 64 24.75 -9.88 17.33
N ALA A 65 24.39 -8.60 17.21
CA ALA A 65 22.98 -8.22 17.13
C ALA A 65 22.54 -8.28 15.66
N THR A 66 22.28 -9.49 15.17
CA THR A 66 21.43 -9.68 13.99
C THR A 66 20.11 -9.01 14.31
N VAL A 67 19.83 -7.89 13.65
CA VAL A 67 18.48 -7.33 13.61
C VAL A 67 17.67 -8.35 12.83
N THR A 68 17.07 -9.29 13.55
CA THR A 68 16.12 -10.25 13.01
C THR A 68 14.94 -9.44 12.49
N PRO A 69 14.72 -9.35 11.16
CA PRO A 69 13.45 -8.85 10.67
C PRO A 69 12.38 -9.76 11.25
N GLU A 70 11.39 -9.17 11.92
CA GLU A 70 10.29 -9.89 12.56
C GLU A 70 9.83 -11.06 11.67
N ALA A 71 9.95 -12.25 12.26
CA ALA A 71 9.66 -13.51 11.63
C ALA A 71 8.14 -13.68 11.49
N ASP A 72 7.55 -13.19 10.41
CA ASP A 72 6.25 -13.71 9.92
C ASP A 72 5.90 -13.40 8.44
N ASP A 73 6.86 -13.00 7.59
CA ASP A 73 6.57 -12.68 6.17
C ASP A 73 7.54 -13.37 5.18
N ASN A 74 8.24 -14.40 5.66
CA ASN A 74 9.27 -15.14 4.94
C ASN A 74 8.92 -16.59 4.62
N ASN A 75 7.69 -17.05 4.85
CA ASN A 75 7.38 -18.46 4.67
C ASN A 75 6.03 -18.65 3.95
N ILE A 76 6.10 -19.33 2.80
CA ILE A 76 5.02 -20.06 2.10
C ILE A 76 4.32 -19.38 0.89
N GLU A 77 4.21 -18.05 0.75
CA GLU A 77 3.59 -17.48 -0.48
C GLU A 77 4.55 -17.25 -1.67
N ASP A 78 5.86 -17.39 -1.47
CA ASP A 78 6.85 -17.11 -2.52
C ASP A 78 6.83 -18.13 -3.66
N GLU A 79 6.45 -19.37 -3.39
CA GLU A 79 6.48 -20.46 -4.38
C GLU A 79 5.08 -20.88 -4.81
N SER A 80 4.32 -19.93 -5.36
CA SER A 80 3.12 -20.29 -6.12
C SER A 80 3.54 -21.12 -7.35
N LEU A 81 3.02 -22.35 -7.47
CA LEU A 81 3.25 -23.26 -8.60
C LEU A 81 2.92 -22.62 -9.97
N ILE A 82 2.05 -21.60 -9.95
CA ILE A 82 1.68 -20.79 -11.11
C ILE A 82 2.30 -19.40 -10.95
N GLY A 83 3.59 -19.30 -11.32
CA GLY A 83 4.36 -18.06 -11.36
C GLY A 83 4.53 -17.50 -12.80
N PRO A 84 5.23 -16.37 -12.98
CA PRO A 84 5.36 -15.68 -14.26
C PRO A 84 5.95 -16.52 -15.42
N GLY A 85 6.75 -17.54 -15.10
CA GLY A 85 7.30 -18.50 -16.07
C GLY A 85 6.35 -19.64 -16.45
N ASN A 86 5.15 -19.74 -15.86
CA ASN A 86 4.16 -20.77 -16.15
C ASN A 86 3.16 -20.29 -17.23
N ALA A 87 2.74 -21.19 -18.13
CA ALA A 87 1.77 -20.89 -19.19
C ALA A 87 0.39 -20.44 -18.65
N LEU A 88 -0.03 -20.97 -17.49
CA LEU A 88 -1.29 -20.63 -16.84
C LEU A 88 -1.23 -19.33 -16.03
N TYR A 89 -0.09 -18.63 -16.02
CA TYR A 89 0.05 -17.37 -15.30
C TYR A 89 -0.97 -16.31 -15.74
N GLY A 90 -1.23 -16.21 -17.04
CA GLY A 90 -2.25 -15.29 -17.56
C GLY A 90 -3.64 -15.56 -16.99
N LEU A 91 -3.98 -16.83 -16.77
CA LEU A 91 -5.25 -17.24 -16.14
C LEU A 91 -5.32 -16.84 -14.67
N LYS A 92 -4.22 -17.03 -13.92
CA LYS A 92 -4.11 -16.56 -12.53
C LYS A 92 -4.38 -15.05 -12.45
N ILE A 93 -3.70 -14.26 -13.28
CA ILE A 93 -3.89 -12.81 -13.35
C ILE A 93 -5.34 -12.46 -13.72
N ALA A 94 -5.94 -13.18 -14.67
CA ALA A 94 -7.32 -12.93 -15.09
C ALA A 94 -8.32 -13.17 -13.94
N PHE A 95 -8.19 -14.27 -13.19
CA PHE A 95 -9.06 -14.55 -12.05
C PHE A 95 -8.90 -13.52 -10.91
N GLU A 96 -7.66 -13.10 -10.62
CA GLU A 96 -7.38 -12.03 -9.65
C GLU A 96 -8.07 -10.71 -10.07
N ASN A 97 -7.94 -10.32 -11.35
CA ASN A 97 -8.58 -9.11 -11.88
C ASN A 97 -10.12 -9.20 -11.88
N ILE A 98 -10.69 -10.36 -12.21
CA ILE A 98 -12.14 -10.59 -12.12
C ILE A 98 -12.63 -10.34 -10.68
N GLY A 99 -11.93 -10.88 -9.69
CA GLY A 99 -12.23 -10.65 -8.27
C GLY A 99 -12.22 -9.17 -7.90
N GLU A 100 -11.24 -8.39 -8.39
CA GLU A 100 -11.18 -6.94 -8.18
C GLU A 100 -12.30 -6.17 -8.90
N VAL A 101 -12.74 -6.60 -10.09
CA VAL A 101 -13.81 -5.96 -10.85
C VAL A 101 -15.16 -6.12 -10.14
N PHE A 102 -15.43 -7.30 -9.59
CA PHE A 102 -16.67 -7.58 -8.85
C PHE A 102 -16.66 -7.09 -7.40
N THR A 103 -15.56 -6.46 -6.95
CA THR A 103 -15.48 -5.82 -5.63
C THR A 103 -15.98 -4.38 -5.72
N PHE A 104 -17.27 -4.16 -5.40
CA PHE A 104 -17.91 -2.84 -5.49
C PHE A 104 -17.44 -1.83 -4.42
N ASN A 105 -17.01 -2.33 -3.26
CA ASN A 105 -16.47 -1.49 -2.20
C ASN A 105 -15.06 -1.01 -2.56
N ALA A 106 -14.86 0.30 -2.67
CA ALA A 106 -13.56 0.87 -3.07
C ALA A 106 -12.43 0.61 -2.05
N SER A 107 -12.76 0.54 -0.76
CA SER A 107 -11.81 0.23 0.32
C SER A 107 -11.35 -1.23 0.27
N GLU A 108 -12.31 -2.14 0.10
CA GLU A 108 -12.02 -3.57 -0.06
C GLU A 108 -11.25 -3.83 -1.36
N LYS A 109 -11.63 -3.17 -2.45
CA LYS A 109 -10.94 -3.23 -3.73
C LYS A 109 -9.50 -2.74 -3.61
N LEU A 110 -9.28 -1.62 -2.89
CA LEU A 110 -7.95 -1.11 -2.59
C LEU A 110 -7.11 -2.15 -1.85
N GLY A 111 -7.66 -2.78 -0.80
CA GLY A 111 -6.99 -3.84 -0.06
C GLY A 111 -6.58 -5.03 -0.94
N LYS A 112 -7.48 -5.49 -1.82
CA LYS A 112 -7.19 -6.57 -2.78
C LYS A 112 -6.09 -6.18 -3.76
N GLN A 113 -6.13 -4.98 -4.32
CA GLN A 113 -5.13 -4.50 -5.26
C GLN A 113 -3.74 -4.41 -4.64
N VAL A 114 -3.63 -3.90 -3.41
CA VAL A 114 -2.34 -3.84 -2.71
C VAL A 114 -1.85 -5.24 -2.34
N SER A 115 -2.75 -6.15 -1.93
CA SER A 115 -2.40 -7.57 -1.72
C SER A 115 -1.89 -8.25 -3.00
N HIS A 116 -2.53 -8.02 -4.15
CA HIS A 116 -2.05 -8.56 -5.42
C HIS A 116 -0.70 -7.95 -5.82
N ALA A 117 -0.46 -6.66 -5.55
CA ALA A 117 0.86 -6.06 -5.72
C ALA A 117 1.91 -6.76 -4.83
N ARG A 118 1.60 -7.08 -3.56
CA ARG A 118 2.48 -7.89 -2.68
C ARG A 118 2.84 -9.24 -3.32
N LYS A 119 1.86 -9.94 -3.90
CA LYS A 119 2.07 -11.23 -4.59
C LYS A 119 3.03 -11.09 -5.77
N ARG A 120 2.97 -9.99 -6.52
CA ARG A 120 3.91 -9.73 -7.62
C ARG A 120 5.34 -9.52 -7.12
N ILE A 121 5.54 -8.88 -5.97
CA ILE A 121 6.87 -8.77 -5.33
C ILE A 121 7.38 -10.16 -4.91
N ALA A 122 6.51 -10.99 -4.32
CA ALA A 122 6.85 -12.36 -3.93
C ALA A 122 7.26 -13.23 -5.14
N GLU A 123 6.51 -13.16 -6.24
CA GLU A 123 6.85 -13.83 -7.49
C GLU A 123 8.17 -13.36 -8.09
N ALA A 124 8.44 -12.04 -8.04
CA ALA A 124 9.72 -11.49 -8.46
C ALA A 124 10.87 -12.01 -7.59
N ARG A 125 10.70 -12.02 -6.26
CA ARG A 125 11.66 -12.58 -5.30
C ARG A 125 11.96 -14.05 -5.62
N ALA A 126 10.94 -14.86 -5.83
CA ALA A 126 11.11 -16.28 -6.15
C ALA A 126 11.79 -16.52 -7.50
N ALA A 127 11.46 -15.71 -8.51
CA ALA A 127 12.13 -15.77 -9.81
C ALA A 127 13.62 -15.39 -9.71
N LEU A 128 13.95 -14.33 -8.96
CA LEU A 128 15.34 -13.92 -8.70
C LEU A 128 16.14 -15.01 -7.99
N ARG A 129 15.54 -15.72 -7.01
CA ARG A 129 16.17 -16.87 -6.33
C ARG A 129 16.50 -18.02 -7.29
N ARG A 130 15.75 -18.16 -8.38
CA ARG A 130 16.00 -19.15 -9.45
C ARG A 130 16.90 -18.61 -10.57
N ASN A 131 17.45 -17.40 -10.43
CA ASN A 131 18.18 -16.68 -11.48
C ASN A 131 17.35 -16.44 -12.77
N ASP A 132 16.03 -16.49 -12.68
CA ASP A 132 15.12 -16.26 -13.80
C ASP A 132 14.78 -14.77 -13.87
N THR A 133 15.69 -14.01 -14.48
CA THR A 133 15.56 -12.55 -14.61
C THR A 133 14.38 -12.12 -15.49
N GLU A 134 13.99 -12.95 -16.46
CA GLU A 134 12.84 -12.68 -17.33
C GLU A 134 11.54 -12.79 -16.54
N ALA A 135 11.34 -13.88 -15.80
CA ALA A 135 10.16 -14.04 -14.95
C ALA A 135 10.11 -12.97 -13.84
N ALA A 136 11.26 -12.59 -13.28
CA ALA A 136 11.33 -11.50 -12.30
C ALA A 136 10.86 -10.17 -12.91
N ASN A 137 11.37 -9.81 -14.08
CA ASN A 137 10.97 -8.59 -14.78
C ASN A 137 9.48 -8.60 -15.16
N LYS A 138 8.95 -9.76 -15.57
CA LYS A 138 7.52 -9.95 -15.86
C LYS A 138 6.66 -9.75 -14.63
N ALA A 139 7.06 -10.29 -13.48
CA ALA A 139 6.37 -10.05 -12.20
C ALA A 139 6.41 -8.56 -11.81
N LEU A 140 7.55 -7.89 -11.97
CA LEU A 140 7.70 -6.47 -11.65
C LEU A 140 6.90 -5.56 -12.60
N ALA A 141 6.75 -5.94 -13.86
CA ALA A 141 5.83 -5.27 -14.78
C ALA A 141 4.36 -5.41 -14.31
N LYS A 142 3.96 -6.60 -13.83
CA LYS A 142 2.62 -6.79 -13.23
C LYS A 142 2.45 -6.06 -11.90
N TYR A 143 3.50 -5.92 -11.10
CA TYR A 143 3.48 -5.05 -9.92
C TYR A 143 3.18 -3.60 -10.30
N GLU A 144 3.84 -3.08 -11.33
CA GLU A 144 3.60 -1.73 -11.84
C GLU A 144 2.15 -1.53 -12.32
N GLU A 145 1.59 -2.49 -13.07
CA GLU A 145 0.16 -2.49 -13.43
C GLU A 145 -0.74 -2.41 -12.18
N LYS A 146 -0.48 -3.21 -11.14
CA LYS A 146 -1.27 -3.18 -9.90
C LYS A 146 -1.12 -1.88 -9.13
N ILE A 147 0.07 -1.29 -9.05
CA ILE A 147 0.27 0.00 -8.37
C ILE A 147 -0.47 1.13 -9.12
N ASN A 148 -0.56 1.07 -10.44
CA ASN A 148 -1.39 2.00 -11.21
C ASN A 148 -2.88 1.85 -10.89
N ASP A 149 -3.37 0.63 -10.72
CA ASP A 149 -4.75 0.37 -10.30
C ASP A 149 -5.01 0.88 -8.88
N VAL A 150 -4.09 0.62 -7.94
CA VAL A 150 -4.13 1.16 -6.57
C VAL A 150 -4.20 2.68 -6.60
N ASN A 151 -3.36 3.33 -7.40
CA ASN A 151 -3.34 4.77 -7.58
C ASN A 151 -4.69 5.33 -8.05
N GLY A 152 -5.34 4.63 -8.99
CA GLY A 152 -6.69 4.95 -9.46
C GLY A 152 -7.75 4.83 -8.38
N THR A 153 -7.66 3.81 -7.52
CA THR A 153 -8.59 3.60 -6.40
C THR A 153 -8.39 4.62 -5.27
N ILE A 154 -7.15 4.94 -4.89
CA ILE A 154 -6.82 5.98 -3.90
C ILE A 154 -7.41 7.34 -4.29
N SER A 155 -7.38 7.68 -5.59
CA SER A 155 -7.99 8.94 -6.07
C SER A 155 -9.48 9.04 -5.77
N LYS A 156 -10.22 7.92 -5.78
CA LYS A 156 -11.68 7.83 -5.61
C LYS A 156 -12.10 7.77 -4.14
N LEU A 157 -11.20 7.40 -3.25
CA LEU A 157 -11.49 7.26 -1.82
C LEU A 157 -11.47 8.61 -1.09
N SER A 158 -12.25 8.70 -0.02
CA SER A 158 -12.19 9.81 0.93
C SER A 158 -10.99 9.61 1.86
N GLY A 159 -10.31 10.69 2.25
CA GLY A 159 -9.18 10.63 3.19
C GLY A 159 -9.52 10.08 4.60
N LYS A 160 -10.80 9.86 4.91
CA LYS A 160 -11.29 9.21 6.15
C LYS A 160 -11.48 7.70 6.02
N ASP A 161 -11.29 7.15 4.82
CA ASP A 161 -11.46 5.72 4.57
C ASP A 161 -10.33 4.94 5.24
N THR A 162 -10.68 4.01 6.13
CA THR A 162 -9.71 3.19 6.86
C THR A 162 -8.87 2.31 5.94
N GLY A 163 -9.38 2.00 4.75
CA GLY A 163 -8.64 1.29 3.71
C GLY A 163 -7.43 2.06 3.18
N LEU A 164 -7.45 3.40 3.22
CA LEU A 164 -6.26 4.19 2.86
C LEU A 164 -5.11 3.99 3.84
N ILE A 165 -5.43 3.90 5.14
CA ILE A 165 -4.43 3.69 6.20
C ILE A 165 -3.82 2.29 6.06
N ASN A 166 -4.67 1.27 5.90
CA ASN A 166 -4.21 -0.10 5.68
C ASN A 166 -3.36 -0.23 4.41
N ALA A 167 -3.81 0.39 3.31
CA ALA A 167 -3.05 0.41 2.06
C ALA A 167 -1.69 1.08 2.23
N GLN A 168 -1.60 2.22 2.93
CA GLN A 168 -0.33 2.90 3.20
C GLN A 168 0.64 1.98 3.96
N GLN A 169 0.16 1.28 5.00
CA GLN A 169 0.98 0.34 5.76
C GLN A 169 1.51 -0.79 4.87
N MET A 170 0.68 -1.38 4.02
CA MET A 170 1.11 -2.41 3.08
C MET A 170 2.09 -1.88 2.03
N ILE A 171 1.90 -0.66 1.53
CA ILE A 171 2.82 0.00 0.58
C ILE A 171 4.19 0.20 1.24
N LEU A 172 4.25 0.61 2.51
CA LEU A 172 5.51 0.72 3.26
C LEU A 172 6.21 -0.64 3.38
N LYS A 173 5.46 -1.72 3.64
CA LYS A 173 6.01 -3.09 3.60
C LYS A 173 6.58 -3.44 2.22
N HIS A 174 5.91 -3.05 1.13
CA HIS A 174 6.43 -3.25 -0.22
C HIS A 174 7.76 -2.53 -0.44
N GLN A 175 7.89 -1.28 0.05
CA GLN A 175 9.12 -0.51 -0.06
C GLN A 175 10.30 -1.22 0.62
N LEU A 176 10.10 -1.69 1.85
CA LEU A 176 11.12 -2.41 2.62
C LEU A 176 11.62 -3.65 1.85
N ILE A 177 10.71 -4.42 1.28
CA ILE A 177 11.07 -5.65 0.57
C ILE A 177 11.76 -5.33 -0.75
N LEU A 178 11.27 -4.34 -1.49
CA LEU A 178 11.88 -3.90 -2.75
C LEU A 178 13.27 -3.31 -2.54
N GLU A 179 13.49 -2.59 -1.43
CA GLU A 179 14.80 -2.08 -1.02
C GLU A 179 15.77 -3.23 -0.74
N ASN A 180 15.37 -4.21 0.07
CA ASN A 180 16.17 -5.40 0.36
C ASN A 180 16.52 -6.20 -0.91
N LEU A 181 15.56 -6.36 -1.82
CA LEU A 181 15.80 -6.99 -3.12
C LEU A 181 16.76 -6.16 -3.99
N SER A 182 16.68 -4.83 -3.93
CA SER A 182 17.56 -3.94 -4.70
C SER A 182 19.00 -3.98 -4.19
N ILE A 183 19.23 -4.15 -2.88
CA ILE A 183 20.57 -4.33 -2.30
C ILE A 183 21.24 -5.60 -2.85
N SER A 184 20.49 -6.69 -2.93
CA SER A 184 21.00 -7.97 -3.48
C SER A 184 21.07 -8.00 -5.01
N HIS A 185 20.34 -7.13 -5.70
CA HIS A 185 20.25 -7.08 -7.16
C HIS A 185 20.40 -5.64 -7.69
N PRO A 186 21.57 -4.98 -7.50
CA PRO A 186 21.74 -3.55 -7.71
C PRO A 186 21.48 -3.09 -9.15
N ASN A 187 21.70 -3.97 -10.13
CA ASN A 187 21.54 -3.67 -11.55
C ASN A 187 20.12 -3.92 -12.09
N SER A 188 19.16 -4.29 -11.23
CA SER A 188 17.78 -4.54 -11.64
C SER A 188 17.00 -3.24 -11.80
N THR A 189 16.85 -2.78 -13.05
CA THR A 189 16.05 -1.58 -13.38
C THR A 189 14.56 -1.77 -13.02
N GLY A 190 14.06 -3.00 -13.09
CA GLY A 190 12.70 -3.35 -12.68
C GLY A 190 12.46 -3.12 -11.19
N LEU A 191 13.41 -3.52 -10.32
CA LEU A 191 13.31 -3.33 -8.87
C LEU A 191 13.38 -1.84 -8.51
N GLN A 192 14.30 -1.10 -9.11
CA GLN A 192 14.42 0.35 -8.91
C GLN A 192 13.12 1.07 -9.31
N ARG A 193 12.53 0.72 -10.45
CA ARG A 193 11.25 1.27 -10.90
C ARG A 193 10.11 0.92 -9.94
N ALA A 194 10.01 -0.34 -9.52
CA ALA A 194 8.99 -0.78 -8.57
C ALA A 194 9.10 -0.04 -7.24
N TYR A 195 10.32 0.14 -6.71
CA TYR A 195 10.57 0.88 -5.48
C TYR A 195 10.13 2.35 -5.60
N ASN A 196 10.53 3.03 -6.67
CA ASN A 196 10.15 4.43 -6.92
C ASN A 196 8.63 4.60 -7.07
N ASN A 197 7.97 3.69 -7.80
CA ASN A 197 6.51 3.68 -7.93
C ASN A 197 5.83 3.50 -6.57
N SER A 198 6.38 2.64 -5.70
CA SER A 198 5.89 2.44 -4.34
C SER A 198 6.02 3.70 -3.47
N LYS A 199 7.15 4.42 -3.56
CA LYS A 199 7.36 5.70 -2.86
C LYS A 199 6.37 6.77 -3.31
N ASN A 200 6.18 6.92 -4.62
CA ASN A 200 5.23 7.89 -5.16
C ASN A 200 3.80 7.62 -4.68
N LEU A 201 3.43 6.35 -4.60
CA LEU A 201 2.11 5.94 -4.12
C LEU A 201 1.92 6.22 -2.62
N GLU A 202 2.94 5.99 -1.81
CA GLU A 202 2.95 6.32 -0.37
C GLU A 202 2.72 7.82 -0.17
N ILE A 203 3.49 8.68 -0.84
CA ILE A 203 3.34 10.14 -0.77
C ILE A 203 1.91 10.55 -1.11
N LYS A 204 1.33 9.95 -2.16
CA LYS A 204 -0.05 10.23 -2.54
C LYS A 204 -1.05 9.76 -1.49
N SER A 205 -0.88 8.57 -0.92
CA SER A 205 -1.75 8.07 0.16
C SER A 205 -1.66 8.96 1.40
N ALA A 206 -0.44 9.34 1.81
CA ALA A 206 -0.19 10.21 2.95
C ALA A 206 -0.81 11.60 2.74
N SER A 207 -0.66 12.20 1.56
CA SER A 207 -1.26 13.50 1.25
C SER A 207 -2.80 13.45 1.30
N LYS A 208 -3.41 12.36 0.84
CA LYS A 208 -4.87 12.16 0.89
C LYS A 208 -5.40 12.07 2.32
N ILE A 209 -4.66 11.39 3.19
CA ILE A 209 -4.96 11.29 4.63
C ILE A 209 -4.80 12.68 5.28
N ARG A 210 -3.68 13.37 5.02
CA ARG A 210 -3.36 14.69 5.60
C ARG A 210 -4.29 15.82 5.16
N GLN A 211 -4.66 15.92 3.87
CA GLN A 211 -5.57 16.95 3.36
C GLN A 211 -6.89 17.00 4.15
N LYS A 212 -7.29 15.92 4.80
CA LYS A 212 -8.52 15.86 5.60
C LYS A 212 -8.31 16.17 7.08
N LEU A 213 -7.11 16.11 7.62
CA LEU A 213 -6.80 16.64 8.96
C LEU A 213 -6.95 18.17 8.92
N ASP A 214 -6.29 18.84 7.98
CA ASP A 214 -6.30 20.31 7.86
C ASP A 214 -7.70 20.90 7.53
N ILE A 215 -8.55 20.16 6.79
CA ILE A 215 -9.93 20.59 6.50
C ILE A 215 -10.83 20.53 7.75
N ASN A 216 -10.56 19.64 8.70
CA ASN A 216 -11.37 19.57 9.92
C ASN A 216 -11.01 20.72 10.89
N ASP A 217 -9.74 21.09 11.00
CA ASP A 217 -9.29 22.23 11.83
C ASP A 217 -9.85 23.57 11.33
N THR A 218 -10.05 23.71 10.01
CA THR A 218 -10.60 24.94 9.42
C THR A 218 -12.12 25.07 9.60
N LYS A 219 -12.85 23.97 9.86
CA LYS A 219 -14.31 23.98 10.02
C LYS A 219 -14.77 24.19 11.46
N GLU A 220 -13.98 23.78 12.45
CA GLU A 220 -14.31 23.98 13.87
C GLU A 220 -14.26 25.46 14.28
N ASN A 221 -13.55 26.30 13.53
CA ASN A 221 -13.41 27.74 13.80
C ASN A 221 -14.46 28.64 13.09
N ARG A 222 -15.52 28.06 12.49
CA ARG A 222 -16.57 28.81 11.76
C ARG A 222 -17.96 28.81 12.41
N GLU A 223 -18.12 28.19 13.57
CA GLU A 223 -19.37 28.23 14.34
C GLU A 223 -19.22 29.05 15.63
N ILE A 224 -18.94 30.36 15.49
CA ILE A 224 -19.37 31.32 16.51
C ILE A 224 -20.71 31.90 16.02
N PRO A 225 -21.85 31.58 16.64
CA PRO A 225 -23.09 32.25 16.31
C PRO A 225 -22.92 33.74 16.60
N LYS A 226 -23.12 34.56 15.55
CA LYS A 226 -23.38 35.99 15.71
C LYS A 226 -24.63 36.13 16.58
N ALA A 227 -24.45 36.26 17.90
CA ALA A 227 -25.46 36.78 18.78
C ALA A 227 -25.62 38.27 18.42
N GLU A 228 -26.70 38.51 17.70
CA GLU A 228 -27.18 39.82 17.30
C GLU A 228 -27.39 40.69 18.55
N LYS A 229 -26.77 41.85 18.50
CA LYS A 229 -26.69 42.89 19.53
C LYS A 229 -28.10 43.42 19.81
N THR A 230 -28.71 43.04 20.93
CA THR A 230 -29.92 43.69 21.45
C THR A 230 -29.54 45.11 21.90
N GLU A 231 -29.74 46.09 21.02
CA GLU A 231 -29.54 47.49 21.32
C GLU A 231 -30.73 48.01 22.13
N VAL A 232 -30.44 48.36 23.39
CA VAL A 232 -31.37 48.95 24.35
C VAL A 232 -31.76 50.34 23.87
N SER A 233 -33.02 50.52 23.45
CA SER A 233 -33.61 51.83 23.18
C SER A 233 -34.10 52.44 24.50
N ILE A 234 -33.29 53.31 25.10
CA ILE A 234 -33.75 54.26 26.14
C ILE A 234 -34.42 55.41 25.40
N LYS A 235 -35.75 55.52 25.55
CA LYS A 235 -36.52 56.66 25.05
C LYS A 235 -36.44 57.83 26.03
N ASP A 236 -36.25 58.99 25.43
CA ASP A 236 -35.98 60.29 26.02
C ASP A 236 -37.08 60.78 26.98
N ALA A 237 -36.65 61.23 28.16
CA ALA A 237 -37.46 62.02 29.07
C ALA A 237 -37.41 63.49 28.65
N LYS A 238 -38.54 63.94 28.09
CA LYS A 238 -38.87 65.32 27.71
C LYS A 238 -38.73 66.28 28.90
N SER A 239 -37.81 67.23 28.82
CA SER A 239 -37.77 68.40 29.71
C SER A 239 -38.81 69.41 29.24
N GLU A 240 -39.86 69.63 30.03
CA GLU A 240 -40.80 70.73 29.82
C GLU A 240 -40.61 71.78 30.92
N LYS A 241 -40.12 72.94 30.46
CA LYS A 241 -39.73 74.10 31.24
C LYS A 241 -40.96 74.98 31.45
N GLY A 242 -41.66 74.81 32.56
CA GLY A 242 -42.73 75.71 33.02
C GLY A 242 -42.18 76.71 34.03
N SER A 243 -42.07 77.98 33.63
CA SER A 243 -41.67 79.11 34.46
C SER A 243 -42.87 80.05 34.59
N ARG A 244 -43.07 80.58 35.82
CA ARG A 244 -43.87 81.78 36.20
C ARG A 244 -45.40 81.56 36.23
N ASP A 245 -46.18 82.08 37.17
CA ASP A 245 -46.00 83.25 38.04
C ASP A 245 -47.12 83.28 39.12
N ARG A 246 -46.80 83.90 40.27
CA ARG A 246 -47.61 84.88 41.05
C ARG A 246 -48.75 84.48 42.01
N ILE A 247 -48.55 85.02 43.22
CA ILE A 247 -49.45 85.54 44.28
C ILE A 247 -50.05 84.52 45.24
#